data_AF-A0A1Y3ELL6-F1
#
_entry.id   AF-A0A1Y3ELL6-F1
#
_cell.length_a   1.000
_cell.length_b   1.000
_cell.length_c   1.000
_cell.angle_alpha   90.00
_cell.angle_beta   90.00
_cell.angle_gamma   90.00
#
_symmetry.space_group_name_H-M   'P 1'
#
loop_
_entity.id
_entity.type
_entity.pdbx_description
1 polymer ?
#
loop_
_entity_poly.entity_id
_entity_poly.type
_entity_poly.pdbx_seq_one_letter_code
_entity_poly.pdbx_strand_id
1 'polypeptide(L)'
;QRLTAKQCLKHPWIEPQEAEHVALLRQSLVNTRQTRTLLARRRWKIAGRIVLGCVRLVRSYCYQTVQTATLHSAMLADNNSPTKNTAYLNSYR
;
A
#
# COMPACT_ATOMS: atom_id res chain seq x y z
N GLN A 1 31.28 12.77 14.32
CA GLN A 1 30.17 12.40 15.23
C GLN A 1 28.93 13.22 14.85
N ARG A 2 27.72 12.68 15.02
CA ARG A 2 26.46 13.37 14.65
C ARG A 2 25.98 14.26 15.81
N LEU A 3 25.46 15.44 15.50
CA LEU A 3 24.90 16.37 16.50
C LEU A 3 23.66 15.77 17.18
N THR A 4 23.55 15.97 18.48
CA THR A 4 22.35 15.64 19.26
C THR A 4 21.27 16.68 19.00
N ALA A 5 19.99 16.31 19.10
CA ALA A 5 18.86 17.24 18.90
C ALA A 5 18.99 18.55 19.71
N LYS A 6 19.39 18.46 20.99
CA LYS A 6 19.63 19.64 21.85
C LYS A 6 20.74 20.56 21.33
N GLN A 7 21.77 20.00 20.69
CA GLN A 7 22.86 20.76 20.10
C GLN A 7 22.43 21.41 18.77
N CYS A 8 21.59 20.71 17.98
CA CYS A 8 21.03 21.28 16.75
C CYS A 8 20.13 22.49 17.03
N LEU A 9 19.33 22.47 18.11
CA LEU A 9 18.45 23.60 18.44
C LEU A 9 19.24 24.89 18.71
N LYS A 10 20.41 24.78 19.34
CA LYS A 10 21.31 25.91 19.62
C LYS A 10 22.16 26.33 18.41
N HIS A 11 21.96 25.71 17.25
CA HIS A 11 22.75 26.02 16.07
C HIS A 11 22.33 27.40 15.52
N PRO A 12 23.25 28.29 15.13
CA PRO A 12 22.95 29.66 14.70
C PRO A 12 22.02 29.74 13.48
N TRP A 13 21.96 28.68 12.67
CA TRP A 13 21.00 28.55 11.56
C TRP A 13 19.55 28.33 12.03
N ILE A 14 19.36 27.77 13.23
CA ILE A 14 18.05 27.45 13.82
C ILE A 14 17.67 28.52 14.87
N GLU A 15 18.62 28.93 15.72
CA GLU A 15 18.48 29.99 16.72
C GLU A 15 19.52 31.09 16.45
N PRO A 16 19.26 32.02 15.51
CA PRO A 16 20.15 33.14 15.22
C PRO A 16 20.14 34.15 16.37
N GLN A 17 21.33 34.56 16.84
CA GLN A 17 21.47 35.53 17.94
C GLN A 17 21.37 36.98 17.47
N GLU A 18 21.57 37.25 16.19
CA GLU A 18 21.63 38.60 15.61
C GLU A 18 20.62 38.78 14.48
N ALA A 19 20.05 39.99 14.37
CA ALA A 19 19.04 40.32 13.37
C ALA A 19 19.57 40.27 11.91
N GLU A 20 20.85 40.55 11.69
CA GLU A 20 21.47 40.48 10.35
C GLU A 20 21.53 39.05 9.83
N HIS A 21 21.87 38.10 10.72
CA HIS A 21 21.84 36.68 10.40
C HIS A 21 20.43 36.22 10.02
N VAL A 22 19.38 36.70 10.69
CA VAL A 22 17.98 36.41 10.33
C VAL A 22 17.65 36.89 8.90
N ALA A 23 18.13 38.07 8.51
CA ALA A 23 17.88 38.62 7.18
C ALA A 23 18.59 37.78 6.09
N LEU A 24 19.84 37.37 6.32
CA LEU A 24 20.59 36.49 5.42
C LEU A 24 19.94 35.11 5.27
N LEU A 25 19.46 34.54 6.37
CA LEU A 25 18.72 33.27 6.36
C LEU A 25 17.43 33.37 5.52
N ARG A 26 16.69 34.47 5.66
CA ARG A 26 15.48 34.73 4.87
C ARG A 26 15.78 34.94 3.39
N GLN A 27 16.94 35.50 3.06
CA GLN A 27 17.43 35.65 1.70
C GLN A 27 17.96 34.35 1.10
N SER A 28 18.31 33.35 1.92
CA SER A 28 18.68 32.03 1.43
C SER A 28 17.47 31.36 0.76
N LEU A 29 17.35 31.54 -0.56
CA LEU A 29 16.27 30.95 -1.33
C LEU A 29 16.40 29.43 -1.31
N VAL A 30 15.46 28.77 -0.62
CA VAL A 30 15.23 27.34 -0.86
C VAL A 30 14.84 27.18 -2.32
N ASN A 31 15.48 26.25 -3.03
CA ASN A 31 15.15 25.97 -4.43
C ASN A 31 13.71 25.42 -4.53
N THR A 32 12.75 26.33 -4.72
CA THR A 32 11.32 26.03 -4.78
C THR A 32 10.96 25.19 -6.01
N ARG A 33 11.76 25.27 -7.08
CA ARG A 33 11.55 24.46 -8.28
C ARG A 33 11.81 22.98 -7.98
N GLN A 34 12.94 22.67 -7.35
CA GLN A 34 13.31 21.29 -7.03
C GLN A 34 12.41 20.67 -5.96
N THR A 35 11.97 21.45 -4.96
CA THR A 35 11.04 20.97 -3.94
C THR A 35 9.67 20.65 -4.54
N ARG A 36 9.15 21.50 -5.45
CA ARG A 36 7.90 21.24 -6.18
C ARG A 36 7.99 19.96 -7.03
N THR A 37 9.07 19.77 -7.78
CA THR A 37 9.24 18.55 -8.60
C THR A 37 9.35 17.30 -7.72
N LEU A 38 10.05 17.37 -6.58
CA LEU A 38 10.13 16.27 -5.63
C LEU A 38 8.76 15.92 -5.03
N LEU A 39 7.99 16.92 -4.60
CA LEU A 39 6.65 16.71 -4.04
C LEU A 39 5.70 16.11 -5.09
N ALA A 40 5.77 16.57 -6.34
CA ALA A 40 5.02 15.98 -7.44
C ALA A 40 5.38 14.50 -7.62
N ARG A 41 6.68 14.16 -7.69
CA ARG A 41 7.15 12.77 -7.79
C ARG A 41 6.67 11.91 -6.62
N ARG A 42 6.67 12.45 -5.40
CA ARG A 42 6.14 11.76 -4.21
C ARG A 42 4.65 11.47 -4.35
N ARG A 43 3.84 12.43 -4.80
CA ARG A 43 2.40 12.24 -5.06
C ARG A 43 2.15 11.16 -6.11
N TRP A 44 2.86 11.22 -7.24
CA TRP A 44 2.76 10.21 -8.30
C TRP A 44 3.14 8.80 -7.82
N LYS A 45 4.19 8.68 -7.00
CA LYS A 45 4.62 7.40 -6.40
C LYS A 45 3.55 6.81 -5.48
N ILE A 46 2.87 7.64 -4.69
CA ILE A 46 1.77 7.20 -3.82
C ILE A 46 0.58 6.73 -4.66
N ALA A 47 0.16 7.54 -5.64
CA ALA A 47 -0.93 7.17 -6.54
C ALA A 47 -0.66 5.83 -7.26
N GLY A 48 0.55 5.64 -7.80
CA GLY A 48 0.95 4.38 -8.44
C GLY A 48 0.93 3.19 -7.48
N ARG A 49 1.36 3.38 -6.22
CA ARG A 49 1.28 2.33 -5.19
C ARG A 49 -0.16 1.93 -4.87
N ILE A 50 -1.07 2.91 -4.81
CA ILE A 50 -2.50 2.65 -4.57
C ILE A 50 -3.09 1.83 -5.71
N VAL A 51 -2.91 2.28 -6.96
CA VAL A 51 -3.41 1.56 -8.15
C VAL A 51 -2.87 0.14 -8.21
N LEU A 52 -1.56 -0.03 -8.02
CA LEU A 52 -0.93 -1.35 -8.01
C LEU A 52 -1.44 -2.23 -6.87
N GLY A 53 -1.71 -1.63 -5.70
CA GLY A 53 -2.38 -2.29 -4.58
C GLY A 53 -3.77 -2.80 -4.97
N CYS A 54 -4.61 -1.94 -5.56
CA CYS A 54 -5.93 -2.33 -6.04
C CYS A 54 -5.86 -3.45 -7.08
N VAL A 55 -4.95 -3.37 -8.05
CA VAL A 55 -4.76 -4.41 -9.07
C VAL A 55 -4.38 -5.75 -8.43
N ARG A 56 -3.45 -5.74 -7.46
CA ARG A 56 -3.06 -6.96 -6.73
C ARG A 56 -4.22 -7.55 -5.95
N LEU A 57 -5.01 -6.70 -5.29
CA LEU A 57 -6.19 -7.13 -4.55
C LEU A 57 -7.20 -7.77 -5.48
N VAL A 58 -7.62 -7.08 -6.56
CA VAL A 58 -8.57 -7.61 -7.55
C VAL A 58 -8.09 -8.95 -8.10
N ARG A 59 -6.80 -9.03 -8.49
CA ARG A 59 -6.21 -10.27 -8.97
C ARG A 59 -6.29 -11.37 -7.93
N SER A 60 -5.92 -11.10 -6.67
CA SER A 60 -6.02 -12.06 -5.56
C SER A 60 -7.47 -12.53 -5.35
N TYR A 61 -8.42 -11.60 -5.27
CA TYR A 61 -9.84 -11.92 -5.10
C TYR A 61 -10.35 -12.78 -6.25
N CYS A 62 -10.08 -12.43 -7.51
CA CYS A 62 -10.50 -13.21 -8.65
C CYS A 62 -9.89 -14.62 -8.68
N TYR A 63 -8.61 -14.79 -8.30
CA TYR A 63 -8.03 -16.14 -8.18
C TYR A 63 -8.71 -16.97 -7.08
N GLN A 64 -9.08 -16.32 -5.98
CA GLN A 64 -9.71 -16.97 -4.83
C GLN A 64 -11.19 -17.31 -5.12
N THR A 65 -11.92 -16.45 -5.82
CA THR A 65 -13.30 -16.75 -6.25
C THR A 65 -13.34 -17.84 -7.33
N VAL A 66 -12.40 -17.84 -8.27
CA VAL A 66 -12.31 -18.92 -9.27
C VAL A 66 -12.01 -20.27 -8.60
N GLN A 67 -11.06 -20.33 -7.65
CA GLN A 67 -10.77 -21.55 -6.89
C GLN A 67 -11.97 -22.04 -6.07
N THR A 68 -12.65 -21.15 -5.36
CA THR A 68 -13.84 -21.53 -4.57
C THR A 68 -15.00 -21.99 -5.45
N ALA A 69 -15.24 -21.35 -6.59
CA ALA A 69 -16.27 -21.78 -7.55
C ALA A 69 -15.94 -23.12 -8.22
N THR A 70 -14.67 -23.39 -8.54
CA THR A 70 -14.24 -24.69 -9.06
C THR A 70 -14.34 -25.79 -8.00
N LEU A 71 -13.92 -25.51 -6.75
CA LEU A 71 -14.08 -26.44 -5.64
C LEU A 71 -15.55 -26.75 -5.36
N HIS A 72 -16.43 -25.74 -5.33
CA HIS A 72 -17.86 -25.95 -5.15
C HIS A 72 -18.46 -26.80 -6.28
N SER A 73 -18.11 -26.53 -7.53
CA SER A 73 -18.56 -27.32 -8.69
C SER A 73 -18.06 -28.77 -8.62
N ALA A 74 -16.81 -28.99 -8.20
CA ALA A 74 -16.25 -30.32 -7.99
C ALA A 74 -16.93 -31.07 -6.84
N MET A 75 -17.24 -30.38 -5.74
CA MET A 75 -18.00 -30.95 -4.62
C MET A 75 -19.42 -31.34 -5.02
N LEU A 76 -20.11 -30.52 -5.83
CA LEU A 76 -21.43 -30.88 -6.36
C LEU A 76 -21.38 -32.09 -7.32
N ALA A 77 -20.33 -32.18 -8.15
CA ALA A 77 -20.12 -33.33 -9.03
C ALA A 77 -19.91 -34.64 -8.25
N ASP A 78 -19.20 -34.61 -7.11
CA ASP A 78 -19.01 -35.79 -6.25
C ASP A 78 -20.27 -36.21 -5.47
N ASN A 79 -21.17 -35.26 -5.18
CA ASN A 79 -22.45 -35.57 -4.54
C ASN A 79 -23.45 -36.23 -5.51
N ASN A 80 -23.39 -35.91 -6.80
CA ASN A 80 -24.20 -36.54 -7.84
C ASN A 80 -23.60 -37.84 -8.40
N SER A 81 -22.55 -38.37 -7.77
CA SER A 81 -21.94 -39.64 -8.17
C SER A 81 -22.93 -40.81 -8.04
N PRO A 82 -23.07 -41.67 -9.06
CA PRO A 82 -24.09 -42.73 -9.10
C PRO A 82 -24.00 -43.74 -7.96
N THR A 83 -22.88 -43.79 -7.23
CA THR A 83 -22.65 -44.68 -6.08
C THR A 83 -23.35 -44.21 -4.80
N LYS A 84 -23.60 -42.90 -4.60
CA LYS A 84 -24.30 -42.37 -3.42
C LYS A 84 -25.82 -42.33 -3.61
N ASN A 85 -26.29 -42.04 -4.83
CA ASN A 85 -27.72 -41.99 -5.15
C ASN A 85 -28.39 -43.39 -5.23
N THR A 86 -27.62 -44.45 -5.48
CA THR A 86 -28.13 -45.85 -5.45
C THR A 86 -28.33 -46.39 -4.03
N ALA A 87 -27.66 -45.84 -3.02
CA ALA A 87 -27.84 -46.26 -1.63
C ALA A 87 -29.24 -45.91 -1.08
N TYR A 88 -29.82 -44.78 -1.50
CA TYR A 88 -31.16 -44.37 -1.08
C TYR A 88 -32.26 -45.22 -1.73
N LEU A 89 -32.10 -45.59 -3.01
CA LEU A 89 -33.10 -46.39 -3.73
C LEU A 89 -33.16 -47.85 -3.27
N ASN A 90 -32.04 -48.40 -2.77
CA ASN A 90 -32.01 -49.77 -2.25
C ASN A 90 -32.49 -49.90 -0.80
N SER A 91 -32.73 -48.79 -0.08
CA SER A 91 -33.25 -48.79 1.29
C SER A 91 -34.79 -48.91 1.39
N TYR A 92 -35.49 -48.75 0.27
CA TYR A 92 -36.94 -48.92 0.13
C TYR A 92 -37.35 -50.26 -0.53
N ARG A 93 -36.42 -51.21 -0.61
CA ARG A 93 -36.68 -52.54 -1.19
C ARG A 93 -36.62 -53.62 -0.12
#